data_AF-A0A199UZ21-F1
#
_entry.id   AF-A0A199UZ21-F1
#
_cell.length_a   1.000
_cell.length_b   1.000
_cell.length_c   1.000
_cell.angle_alpha   90.00
_cell.angle_beta   90.00
_cell.angle_gamma   90.00
#
_symmetry.space_group_name_H-M   'P 1'
#
loop_
_entity.id
_entity.type
_entity.pdbx_description
1 polymer ?
#
loop_
_entity_poly.entity_id
_entity_poly.type
_entity_poly.pdbx_seq_one_letter_code
_entity_poly.pdbx_strand_id
1 'polypeptide(L)' 'VACRDLPHQRNLCAEYPFSKTPHESYCPKCFCYVCEKIAPCEAWKGPLGHCHATDQEKKWKDMRKAQQSAQAQEIKPCSG' A
#
# COMPACT_ATOMS: atom_id res chain seq x y z
N VAL A 1 1.72 -9.97 22.50
CA VAL A 1 1.86 -10.25 21.06
C VAL A 1 2.15 -8.94 20.33
N ALA A 2 3.24 -8.86 19.56
CA ALA A 2 3.71 -7.59 19.01
C ALA A 2 2.93 -7.26 17.73
N CYS A 3 2.20 -6.14 17.73
CA CYS A 3 1.50 -5.61 16.55
C CYS A 3 2.43 -5.30 15.35
N ARG A 4 3.75 -5.45 15.54
CA ARG A 4 4.81 -5.27 14.53
C ARG A 4 4.88 -6.43 13.54
N ASP A 5 4.21 -7.54 13.81
CA ASP A 5 4.19 -8.71 12.93
C ASP A 5 3.04 -8.73 11.92
N LEU A 6 2.08 -7.81 12.07
CA LEU A 6 0.94 -7.73 11.17
C LEU A 6 1.25 -6.91 9.91
N PRO A 7 0.60 -7.23 8.78
CA PRO A 7 0.62 -6.37 7.62
C PRO A 7 0.26 -4.93 8.00
N HIS A 8 1.10 -3.97 7.63
CA HIS A 8 0.92 -2.57 8.01
C HIS A 8 1.26 -1.61 6.86
N GLN A 9 0.64 -0.44 6.90
CA GLN A 9 0.91 0.62 5.94
C GLN A 9 2.33 1.17 6.14
N ARG A 10 2.90 1.75 5.07
CA ARG A 10 4.27 2.29 5.11
C ARG A 10 4.52 3.31 6.22
N ASN A 11 3.55 4.18 6.48
CA ASN A 11 3.60 5.19 7.53
C ASN A 11 3.62 4.61 8.95
N LEU A 12 3.22 3.35 9.13
CA LEU A 12 3.18 2.63 10.41
C LEU A 12 4.37 1.70 10.62
N CYS A 13 5.33 1.66 9.68
CA CYS A 13 6.46 0.75 9.77
C CYS A 13 7.40 1.12 10.92
N ALA A 14 7.57 0.17 11.87
CA ALA A 14 8.48 0.34 13.00
C ALA A 14 9.95 0.07 12.62
N GLU A 15 10.21 -0.82 11.65
CA GLU A 15 11.56 -1.16 11.19
C GLU A 15 12.17 -0.02 10.36
N TYR A 16 11.34 0.63 9.53
CA TYR A 16 11.72 1.80 8.74
C TYR A 16 10.83 2.97 9.16
N PRO A 17 11.16 3.74 10.20
CA PRO A 17 10.29 4.84 10.64
C PRO A 17 10.09 5.87 9.53
N PHE A 18 8.83 6.22 9.24
CA PHE A 18 8.45 7.05 8.09
C PHE A 18 9.14 8.41 8.06
N SER A 19 9.34 9.05 9.22
CA SER A 19 10.02 10.35 9.34
C SER A 19 11.55 10.29 9.30
N LYS A 20 12.15 9.09 9.35
CA LYS A 20 13.60 8.90 9.47
C LYS A 20 14.22 8.13 8.30
N THR A 21 13.40 7.58 7.42
CA THR A 21 13.83 6.71 6.32
C THR A 21 13.17 7.14 5.03
N PRO A 22 13.81 6.93 3.87
CA PRO A 22 13.15 7.15 2.58
C PRO A 22 11.82 6.43 2.53
N HIS A 23 10.78 7.10 2.02
CA HIS A 23 9.43 6.51 1.97
C HIS A 23 9.41 5.23 1.14
N GLU A 24 10.27 5.13 0.12
CA GLU A 24 10.45 3.93 -0.69
C GLU A 24 10.99 2.71 0.07
N SER A 25 11.59 2.87 1.25
CA SER A 25 12.03 1.74 2.09
C SER A 25 10.82 0.93 2.55
N TYR A 26 10.95 -0.40 2.71
CA TYR A 26 9.86 -1.24 3.20
C TYR A 26 10.41 -2.49 3.89
N CYS A 27 9.62 -3.02 4.82
CA CYS A 27 9.87 -4.35 5.40
C CYS A 27 8.97 -5.41 4.73
N PRO A 28 9.19 -6.71 4.97
CA PRO A 28 8.36 -7.78 4.43
C PRO A 28 6.87 -7.72 4.79
N LYS A 29 6.52 -6.96 5.83
CA LYS A 29 5.13 -6.79 6.31
C LYS A 29 4.49 -5.49 5.84
N CYS A 30 5.23 -4.62 5.14
CA CYS A 30 4.64 -3.43 4.56
C CYS A 30 3.68 -3.82 3.43
N PHE A 31 2.54 -3.13 3.34
CA PHE A 31 1.63 -3.23 2.21
C PHE A 31 1.39 -1.86 1.56
N CYS A 32 1.08 -1.88 0.27
CA CYS A 32 0.63 -0.72 -0.46
C CYS A 32 -0.82 -0.40 -0.10
N TYR A 33 -1.05 0.74 0.56
CA TYR A 33 -2.38 1.18 0.96
C TYR A 33 -3.36 1.25 -0.22
N VAL A 34 -2.90 1.71 -1.39
CA VAL A 34 -3.74 1.89 -2.59
C VAL A 34 -4.08 0.56 -3.26
N CYS A 35 -3.10 -0.33 -3.41
CA CYS A 35 -3.27 -1.59 -4.16
C CYS A 35 -3.63 -2.80 -3.28
N GLU A 36 -3.57 -2.67 -1.96
CA GLU A 36 -3.80 -3.75 -0.98
C GLU A 36 -2.93 -4.99 -1.18
N LYS A 37 -1.73 -4.81 -1.75
CA LYS A 37 -0.73 -5.87 -1.95
C LYS A 37 0.55 -5.59 -1.17
N ILE A 38 1.36 -6.62 -0.94
CA ILE A 38 2.67 -6.49 -0.28
C ILE A 38 3.54 -5.46 -1.03
N ALA A 39 4.24 -4.63 -0.26
CA ALA A 39 5.16 -3.66 -0.83
C ALA A 39 6.43 -4.36 -1.37
N PRO A 40 6.97 -3.91 -2.50
CA PRO A 40 6.54 -2.77 -3.30
C PRO A 40 5.49 -3.17 -4.34
N CYS A 41 4.52 -2.29 -4.60
CA CYS A 41 3.71 -2.38 -5.82
C CYS A 41 4.43 -1.76 -7.03
N GLU A 42 3.87 -1.90 -8.23
CA GLU A 42 4.45 -1.31 -9.45
C GLU A 42 4.58 0.22 -9.38
N ALA A 43 3.59 0.89 -8.81
CA ALA A 43 3.59 2.34 -8.59
C ALA A 43 4.18 2.76 -7.22
N TRP A 44 5.04 1.93 -6.60
CA TRP A 44 5.49 2.16 -5.22
C TRP A 44 6.33 3.42 -5.07
N LYS A 45 7.34 3.60 -5.92
CA LYS A 45 8.37 4.64 -5.79
C LYS A 45 8.07 5.88 -6.63
N GLY A 46 8.79 6.96 -6.36
CA GLY A 46 8.70 8.23 -7.09
C GLY A 46 7.97 9.34 -6.31
N PRO A 47 7.94 10.58 -6.82
CA PRO A 47 7.40 11.74 -6.10
C PRO A 47 5.90 11.64 -5.81
N LEU A 48 5.17 10.84 -6.60
CA LEU A 48 3.76 10.50 -6.42
C LEU A 48 3.57 9.00 -6.16
N GLY A 49 4.64 8.32 -5.74
CA GLY A 49 4.62 6.88 -5.50
C GLY A 49 3.69 6.50 -4.35
N HIS A 50 3.14 5.29 -4.41
CA HIS A 50 2.28 4.75 -3.36
C HIS A 50 2.99 4.54 -2.02
N CYS A 51 4.32 4.64 -1.98
CA CYS A 51 5.08 4.65 -0.73
C CYS A 51 4.80 5.88 0.15
N HIS A 52 4.25 6.95 -0.44
CA HIS A 52 3.76 8.14 0.27
C HIS A 52 2.30 7.99 0.75
N ALA A 53 1.62 6.89 0.41
CA ALA A 53 0.21 6.73 0.69
C ALA A 53 -0.09 6.55 2.17
N THR A 54 -1.06 7.31 2.67
CA THR A 54 -1.57 7.25 4.05
C THR A 54 -3.08 7.29 4.05
N ASP A 55 -3.71 6.70 5.07
CA ASP A 55 -5.15 6.82 5.29
C ASP A 55 -5.58 8.21 5.80
N GLN A 56 -4.66 9.16 5.96
CA GLN A 56 -5.00 10.51 6.43
C GLN A 56 -5.38 11.44 5.27
N GLU A 57 -4.83 11.23 4.07
CA GLU A 57 -5.11 12.10 2.93
C GLU A 57 -6.27 11.55 2.07
N LYS A 58 -7.25 12.41 1.77
CA LYS A 58 -8.42 12.05 0.97
C LYS A 58 -8.06 11.47 -0.41
N LYS A 59 -7.02 12.02 -1.06
CA LYS A 59 -6.56 11.58 -2.39
C LYS A 59 -6.25 10.07 -2.43
N TRP A 60 -5.62 9.54 -1.38
CA TRP A 60 -5.26 8.12 -1.32
C TRP A 60 -6.47 7.23 -1.06
N LYS A 61 -7.43 7.70 -0.24
CA LYS A 61 -8.71 7.00 -0.03
C LYS A 61 -9.47 6.86 -1.34
N ASP A 62 -9.52 7.94 -2.12
CA ASP A 62 -10.22 7.95 -3.41
C ASP A 62 -9.51 7.04 -4.43
N MET A 63 -8.17 7.10 -4.50
CA MET A 63 -7.37 6.19 -5.36
C MET A 63 -7.56 4.72 -4.97
N ARG A 64 -7.55 4.39 -3.67
CA ARG A 64 -7.79 3.01 -3.20
C ARG A 64 -9.17 2.51 -3.61
N LYS A 65 -10.21 3.33 -3.43
CA LYS A 65 -11.57 2.98 -3.86
C LYS A 65 -11.65 2.73 -5.38
N ALA A 66 -11.01 3.59 -6.18
CA ALA A 66 -10.95 3.41 -7.62
C ALA A 66 -10.23 2.11 -8.01
N GLN A 67 -9.10 1.80 -7.34
CA GLN A 67 -8.34 0.57 -7.56
C GLN A 67 -9.14 -0.69 -7.20
N GLN A 68 -9.89 -0.66 -6.10
CA GLN A 68 -10.78 -1.76 -5.69
C GLN A 68 -11.89 -2.00 -6.71
N SER A 69 -12.51 -0.92 -7.21
CA SER A 69 -13.54 -1.01 -8.26
C SER A 69 -12.99 -1.57 -9.58
N ALA A 70 -11.75 -1.23 -9.93
CA ALA A 70 -11.06 -1.78 -11.10
C ALA A 70 -10.74 -3.28 -10.92
N GLN A 71 -10.24 -3.69 -9.75
CA GLN A 71 -9.92 -5.11 -9.51
C GLN A 71 -11.16 -6.00 -9.38
N ALA A 72 -12.30 -5.46 -8.92
CA ALA A 72 -13.57 -6.19 -8.93
C ALA A 72 -14.05 -6.54 -10.36
N GLN A 73 -13.51 -5.88 -11.38
CA GLN A 73 -13.82 -6.16 -12.80
C GLN A 73 -12.86 -7.16 -13.45
N GLU A 74 -11.80 -7.59 -12.75
CA GLU A 74 -10.86 -8.60 -13.24
C GLU A 74 -11.17 -10.03 -12.77
N ILE A 75 -12.29 -10.25 -12.08
CA ILE A 75 -12.86 -11.61 -12.02
C ILE A 75 -13.41 -11.93 -13.42
N LYS A 76 -12.51 -12.33 -14.33
CA LYS A 76 -12.90 -13.05 -15.54
C LYS A 76 -13.62 -14.31 -15.06
N PRO A 77 -14.93 -14.48 -15.30
CA PRO A 77 -15.51 -15.80 -15.15
C PRO A 77 -14.73 -16.71 -16.10
N CYS A 78 -14.09 -17.73 -15.55
CA CYS A 78 -13.55 -18.80 -16.38
C CYS A 78 -14.76 -19.49 -17.00
N SER A 79 -15.05 -19.17 -18.27
CA SER A 79 -16.00 -19.95 -19.07
C SER A 79 -15.35 -21.30 -19.36
N GLY A 80 -15.93 -22.35 -18.78
CA GLY A 80 -15.58 -23.75 -19.03
C GLY A 80 -16.75 -24.63 -18.61
#